data_AF-A0A2Z3HIV9-F1
#
_entry.id   AF-A0A2Z3HIV9-F1
#
_cell.length_a   1.000
_cell.length_b   1.000
_cell.length_c   1.000
_cell.angle_alpha   90.00
_cell.angle_beta   90.00
_cell.angle_gamma   90.00
#
_symmetry.space_group_name_H-M   'P 1'
#
loop_
_entity.id
_entity.type
_entity.pdbx_description
1 polymer ?
#
loop_
_entity_poly.entity_id
_entity_poly.type
_entity_poly.pdbx_seq_one_letter_code
_entity_poly.pdbx_strand_id
1 'polypeptide(L)'
;MDATTGEDEGYDWPEGGVIGATVNITFVVDIVDGDFSGVATGTALQDLKLYTNLNDVVPAYHFPNAKVFRAKYGGEVKGRVMYDCTVKSQGAFTENIG
;
A
#
# COMPACT_ATOMS: atom_id res chain seq x y z
N MET A 1 -9.21 12.15 12.86
CA MET A 1 -10.11 11.40 11.97
C MET A 1 -9.69 9.96 12.07
N ASP A 2 -10.49 9.15 12.76
CA ASP A 2 -10.23 7.74 12.99
C ASP A 2 -10.20 7.01 11.66
N ALA A 3 -9.01 6.52 11.31
CA ALA A 3 -8.86 5.59 10.21
C ALA A 3 -9.35 4.23 10.71
N THR A 4 -10.65 3.95 10.61
CA THR A 4 -11.23 2.62 10.83
C THR A 4 -10.39 1.61 10.04
N THR A 5 -9.59 0.83 10.73
CA THR A 5 -8.74 -0.19 10.13
C THR A 5 -9.59 -1.42 9.83
N GLY A 6 -9.15 -2.28 8.92
CA GLY A 6 -9.77 -3.62 8.76
C GLY A 6 -9.79 -4.45 10.06
N GLU A 7 -9.03 -4.04 11.09
CA GLU A 7 -9.13 -4.56 12.46
C GLU A 7 -10.53 -4.34 13.07
N ASP A 8 -11.17 -3.19 12.85
CA ASP A 8 -12.51 -2.90 13.38
C ASP A 8 -13.63 -3.64 12.61
N GLU A 9 -13.37 -4.05 11.36
CA GLU A 9 -14.30 -4.84 10.55
C GLU A 9 -14.07 -6.37 10.66
N GLY A 10 -13.24 -6.82 11.60
CA GLY A 10 -13.06 -8.26 11.89
C GLY A 10 -12.14 -9.02 10.93
N TYR A 11 -11.35 -8.32 10.10
CA TYR A 11 -10.45 -8.94 9.12
C TYR A 11 -9.04 -9.22 9.64
N ASP A 12 -8.78 -8.96 10.93
CA ASP A 12 -7.54 -9.34 11.62
C ASP A 12 -7.88 -10.28 12.79
N TRP A 13 -8.78 -11.24 12.55
CA TRP A 13 -9.03 -12.38 13.44
C TRP A 13 -8.08 -13.53 13.07
N PRO A 14 -6.93 -13.69 13.75
CA PRO A 14 -6.04 -14.83 13.52
C PRO A 14 -6.71 -16.17 13.83
N GLU A 15 -7.79 -16.18 14.62
CA GLU A 15 -8.61 -17.37 14.91
C GLU A 15 -9.68 -17.67 13.83
N GLY A 16 -9.92 -16.73 12.89
CA GLY A 16 -10.96 -16.82 11.85
C GLY A 16 -10.45 -17.16 10.43
N GLY A 17 -9.14 -17.38 10.25
CA GLY A 17 -8.56 -17.76 8.96
C GLY A 17 -8.37 -16.61 7.97
N VAL A 18 -8.44 -15.35 8.41
CA VAL A 18 -8.15 -14.19 7.56
C VAL A 18 -6.65 -13.90 7.64
N ILE A 19 -5.95 -14.10 6.51
CA ILE A 19 -4.54 -13.76 6.38
C ILE A 19 -4.46 -12.23 6.17
N GLY A 20 -3.87 -11.53 7.13
CA GLY A 20 -3.55 -10.11 6.99
C GLY A 20 -2.28 -9.90 6.16
N ALA A 21 -2.30 -8.93 5.24
CA ALA A 21 -1.12 -8.54 4.48
C ALA A 21 -0.78 -7.07 4.73
N THR A 22 0.50 -6.80 4.98
CA THR A 22 1.04 -5.44 5.12
C THR A 22 2.09 -5.18 4.07
N VAL A 23 1.90 -4.14 3.27
CA VAL A 23 2.80 -3.71 2.20
C VAL A 23 3.43 -2.39 2.62
N ASN A 24 4.75 -2.35 2.68
CA ASN A 24 5.51 -1.12 2.94
C ASN A 24 6.17 -0.67 1.65
N ILE A 25 5.86 0.55 1.21
CA ILE A 25 6.38 1.12 -0.03
C ILE A 25 7.10 2.42 0.30
N THR A 26 8.38 2.49 -0.09
CA THR A 26 9.18 3.70 0.00
C THR A 26 9.44 4.20 -1.40
N PHE A 27 8.89 5.37 -1.72
CA PHE A 27 9.13 6.08 -2.96
C PHE A 27 10.25 7.09 -2.77
N VAL A 28 11.17 7.15 -3.72
CA VAL A 28 12.15 8.23 -3.84
C VAL A 28 11.81 9.00 -5.10
N VAL A 29 11.31 10.21 -4.93
CA VAL A 29 10.81 11.06 -6.02
C VAL A 29 11.84 12.15 -6.28
N ASP A 30 12.27 12.30 -7.52
CA ASP A 30 13.06 13.45 -7.96
C ASP A 30 12.09 14.62 -8.27
N ILE A 31 12.25 15.73 -7.56
CA ILE A 31 11.35 16.90 -7.62
C ILE A 31 11.58 17.69 -8.92
N VAL A 32 12.70 17.44 -9.61
CA VAL A 32 13.08 18.18 -10.82
C VAL A 32 12.14 17.88 -12.00
N ASP A 33 11.58 16.67 -12.08
CA ASP A 33 10.90 16.17 -13.28
C ASP A 33 9.36 16.03 -13.16
N GLY A 34 8.76 16.23 -11.99
CA GLY A 34 7.30 16.14 -11.91
C GLY A 34 6.64 16.40 -10.57
N ASP A 35 5.37 16.78 -10.64
CA ASP A 35 4.47 16.90 -9.50
C ASP A 35 4.16 15.51 -8.95
N PHE A 36 4.77 15.18 -7.81
CA PHE A 36 4.39 14.00 -7.05
C PHE A 36 3.20 14.30 -6.15
N SER A 37 2.06 13.69 -6.49
CA SER A 37 0.88 13.59 -5.64
C SER A 37 0.93 12.27 -4.88
N GLY A 38 1.48 12.26 -3.67
CA GLY A 38 1.42 11.08 -2.81
C GLY A 38 -0.01 10.82 -2.30
N VAL A 39 -0.25 9.59 -1.84
CA VAL A 39 -1.53 9.21 -1.25
C VAL A 39 -1.59 9.61 0.22
N ALA A 40 -2.75 10.03 0.71
CA ALA A 40 -2.91 10.43 2.10
C ALA A 40 -3.18 9.20 2.99
N THR A 41 -2.86 9.33 4.28
CA THR A 41 -3.34 8.36 5.28
C THR A 41 -4.87 8.31 5.26
N GLY A 42 -5.42 7.09 5.27
CA GLY A 42 -6.86 6.86 5.21
C GLY A 42 -7.41 6.69 3.79
N THR A 43 -6.61 6.95 2.75
CA THR A 43 -7.02 6.71 1.35
C THR A 43 -7.28 5.21 1.13
N ALA A 44 -8.45 4.89 0.59
CA ALA A 44 -8.78 3.56 0.09
C ALA A 44 -8.16 3.37 -1.29
N LEU A 45 -7.38 2.30 -1.44
CA LEU A 45 -6.79 1.85 -2.69
C LEU A 45 -7.64 0.69 -3.21
N GLN A 46 -8.29 0.91 -4.33
CA GLN A 46 -9.03 -0.13 -5.05
C GLN A 46 -8.11 -0.75 -6.10
N ASP A 47 -8.17 -2.07 -6.25
CA ASP A 47 -7.43 -2.82 -7.28
C ASP A 47 -5.91 -2.65 -7.22
N LEU A 48 -5.31 -2.70 -6.02
CA LEU A 48 -3.86 -2.61 -5.86
C LEU A 48 -3.18 -3.90 -6.34
N LYS A 49 -2.29 -3.76 -7.32
CA LYS A 49 -1.55 -4.86 -7.95
C LYS A 49 -0.06 -4.67 -7.71
N LEU A 50 0.59 -5.70 -7.15
CA LEU A 50 2.03 -5.73 -6.94
C LEU A 50 2.66 -6.74 -7.91
N TYR A 51 3.65 -6.26 -8.64
CA TYR A 51 4.42 -7.04 -9.60
C TYR A 51 5.84 -7.21 -9.07
N THR A 52 6.44 -8.36 -9.34
CA THR A 52 7.82 -8.64 -8.94
C THR A 52 8.83 -8.15 -9.96
N ASN A 53 8.45 -8.14 -11.24
CA ASN A 53 9.27 -7.70 -12.36
C ASN A 53 8.50 -6.78 -13.30
N LEU A 54 9.25 -5.99 -14.07
CA LEU A 54 8.71 -5.03 -15.04
C LEU A 54 7.86 -5.70 -16.14
N ASN A 55 8.17 -6.95 -16.50
CA ASN A 55 7.53 -7.66 -17.61
C ASN A 55 6.44 -8.64 -17.15
N ASP A 56 6.10 -8.65 -15.86
CA ASP A 56 5.08 -9.56 -15.34
C ASP A 56 3.70 -9.14 -15.85
N VAL A 57 3.00 -10.07 -16.51
CA VAL A 57 1.62 -9.85 -17.00
C VAL A 57 0.60 -10.15 -15.91
N VAL A 58 0.97 -10.98 -14.94
CA VAL A 58 0.13 -11.36 -13.80
C VAL A 58 0.75 -10.76 -12.54
N PRO A 59 -0.01 -10.03 -11.71
CA PRO A 59 0.50 -9.52 -10.45
C PRO A 59 0.77 -10.67 -9.48
N ALA A 60 1.93 -10.63 -8.82
CA ALA A 60 2.29 -11.57 -7.77
C ALA A 60 1.33 -11.46 -6.57
N TYR A 61 0.91 -10.23 -6.25
CA TYR A 61 -0.13 -9.97 -5.26
C TYR A 61 -1.19 -9.04 -5.80
N HIS A 62 -2.45 -9.38 -5.57
CA HIS A 62 -3.60 -8.56 -5.93
C HIS A 62 -4.49 -8.31 -4.71
N PHE A 63 -4.67 -7.03 -4.38
CA PHE A 63 -5.53 -6.56 -3.31
C PHE A 63 -6.72 -5.81 -3.93
N PRO A 64 -7.91 -6.42 -4.02
CA PRO A 64 -9.11 -5.74 -4.50
C PRO A 64 -9.44 -4.48 -3.70
N ASN A 65 -9.22 -4.55 -2.38
CA ASN A 65 -9.36 -3.44 -1.44
C ASN A 65 -8.18 -3.39 -0.49
N ALA A 66 -7.54 -2.23 -0.40
CA ALA A 66 -6.48 -1.95 0.54
C ALA A 66 -6.61 -0.51 1.08
N LYS A 67 -6.00 -0.23 2.22
CA LYS A 67 -6.06 1.09 2.85
C LYS A 67 -4.67 1.58 3.22
N VAL A 68 -4.39 2.84 2.90
CA VAL A 68 -3.17 3.52 3.34
C VAL A 68 -3.29 3.78 4.84
N PHE A 69 -2.57 3.00 5.63
CA PHE A 69 -2.57 3.12 7.08
C PHE A 69 -1.65 4.24 7.57
N ARG A 70 -0.53 4.43 6.89
CA ARG A 70 0.43 5.49 7.21
C ARG A 70 1.01 6.04 5.92
N ALA A 71 1.04 7.35 5.80
CA ALA A 71 1.80 8.06 4.80
C ALA A 71 2.69 9.09 5.49
N LYS A 72 3.98 9.08 5.19
CA LYS A 72 4.95 10.03 5.73
C LYS A 72 5.73 10.64 4.57
N TYR A 73 5.65 11.97 4.48
CA TYR A 73 6.51 12.75 3.61
C TYR A 73 7.80 13.07 4.37
N GLY A 74 8.92 12.68 3.79
CA GLY A 74 10.25 13.10 4.20
C GLY A 74 10.53 14.54 3.76
N GLY A 75 11.53 15.16 4.38
CA GLY A 75 12.07 16.42 3.89
C GLY A 75 12.78 16.21 2.55
N GLU A 76 12.87 17.27 1.76
CA GLU A 76 13.71 17.29 0.57
C GLU A 76 15.18 17.11 0.95
N VAL A 77 15.86 16.18 0.30
CA VAL A 77 17.30 16.01 0.37
C VAL A 77 17.86 15.99 -1.04
N LYS A 78 18.58 17.06 -1.42
CA LYS A 78 19.22 17.20 -2.74
C LYS A 78 18.23 17.06 -3.92
N GLY A 79 17.09 17.75 -3.87
CA GLY A 79 16.08 17.68 -4.93
C GLY A 79 15.26 16.40 -4.95
N ARG A 80 15.40 15.52 -3.95
CA ARG A 80 14.61 14.29 -3.82
C ARG A 80 13.74 14.33 -2.58
N VAL A 81 12.48 13.93 -2.71
CA VAL A 81 11.58 13.66 -1.58
C VAL A 81 11.47 12.16 -1.39
N MET A 82 11.67 11.73 -0.14
CA MET A 82 11.28 10.38 0.28
C MET A 82 9.82 10.39 0.70
N TYR A 83 9.05 9.42 0.23
CA TYR A 83 7.67 9.22 0.62
C TYR A 83 7.48 7.77 1.04
N ASP A 84 7.21 7.56 2.32
CA ASP A 84 6.96 6.24 2.90
C ASP A 84 5.47 6.04 3.07
N CYS A 85 4.93 4.95 2.54
CA CYS A 85 3.57 4.53 2.84
C CYS A 85 3.49 3.07 3.29
N THR A 86 2.61 2.83 4.27
CA THR A 86 2.22 1.50 4.72
C THR A 86 0.78 1.28 4.32
N VAL A 87 0.56 0.23 3.55
CA VAL A 87 -0.75 -0.19 3.06
C VAL A 87 -1.12 -1.51 3.73
N LYS A 88 -2.34 -1.60 4.24
CA LYS A 88 -2.90 -2.85 4.79
C LYS A 88 -4.02 -3.36 3.88
N SER A 89 -4.14 -4.67 3.73
CA SER A 89 -5.28 -5.29 3.05
C SER A 89 -6.59 -5.03 3.79
N GLN A 90 -7.67 -4.75 3.07
CA GLN A 90 -9.02 -4.67 3.62
C GLN A 90 -9.89 -5.74 2.94
N GLY A 91 -9.71 -6.99 3.37
CA GLY A 91 -10.39 -8.17 2.82
C GLY A 91 -9.44 -9.17 2.17
N ALA A 92 -10.02 -10.18 1.50
CA ALA A 92 -9.25 -11.23 0.84
C ALA A 92 -8.36 -10.67 -0.28
N PHE A 93 -7.13 -11.17 -0.34
CA PHE A 93 -6.18 -10.88 -1.40
C PHE A 93 -5.82 -12.17 -2.14
N THR A 94 -5.32 -12.03 -3.37
CA THR A 94 -4.83 -13.16 -4.16
C THR A 94 -3.31 -13.12 -4.22
N GLU A 95 -2.70 -14.28 -4.00
CA GLU A 95 -1.27 -14.54 -4.16
C GLU A 95 -1.08 -15.46 -5.37
N ASN A 96 -0.32 -15.02 -6.37
CA ASN A 96 -0.03 -15.79 -7.60
C ASN A 96 1.45 -16.18 -7.69
N ILE A 97 2.10 -16.40 -6.55
CA ILE A 97 3.51 -16.78 -6.51
C ILE A 97 3.61 -18.27 -6.79
N GLY A 98 4.21 -18.62 -7.93
CA GLY A 98 4.53 -20.00 -8.32
C GLY A 98 5.97 -20.36 -8.02
#